data_AF-A0A094FGP5-F1
#
_entry.id   AF-A0A094FGP5-F1
#
_cell.length_a   1.000
_cell.length_b   1.000
_cell.length_c   1.000
_cell.angle_alpha   90.00
_cell.angle_beta   90.00
_cell.angle_gamma   90.00
#
_symmetry.space_group_name_H-M   'P 1'
#
loop_
_entity.id
_entity.type
_entity.pdbx_description
1 polymer ?
#
loop_
_entity_poly.entity_id
_entity_poly.type
_entity_poly.pdbx_seq_one_letter_code
_entity_poly.pdbx_strand_id
1 'polypeptide(L)'
;MCILLARSPNGNVSAFYAPMRRTVPWTTDAQTELNGIHIQRLKSKLGTRAVPTAELELKDMRGYLLGTEGQGIREIAVMLNITRVHNSVTALGFWGRGLAISKAFARVRNIGGKRLVHIPAHVMTMAEQEVEYRGYMQLTFFTVLLLGISEQGSSNASSERASAMAHGSLVKITPSFEDARLLLRVLTPVIKSLTAKAAIAGLSECMESLGGVGYLENDEMQFNIARLFRDASVLSIWEGTTDVMAMDVVKVLKGHSGVDVLRVLETWLMAAGDAAAHREWVRWAGKVKSEGLEELKVQGRQIMRELGKLVAGVLLQVDAERDGDEVAKEVSRRWI
;
A
#
# COMPACT_ATOMS: atom_id res chain seq x y z
N MET A 1 -10.28 2.39 -20.93
CA MET A 1 -8.99 1.81 -21.37
C MET A 1 -8.82 0.50 -20.60
N CYS A 2 -8.48 -0.63 -21.23
CA CYS A 2 -8.24 -1.90 -20.53
C CYS A 2 -6.95 -2.53 -21.05
N ILE A 3 -6.15 -3.10 -20.14
CA ILE A 3 -4.97 -3.89 -20.45
C ILE A 3 -5.27 -5.32 -20.03
N LEU A 4 -5.10 -6.27 -20.96
CA LEU A 4 -5.39 -7.69 -20.74
C LEU A 4 -4.14 -8.52 -20.99
N LEU A 5 -4.02 -9.64 -20.26
CA LEU A 5 -3.04 -10.68 -20.57
C LEU A 5 -3.72 -11.78 -21.39
N ALA A 6 -3.06 -12.19 -22.46
CA ALA A 6 -3.47 -13.34 -23.26
C ALA A 6 -2.25 -14.15 -23.69
N ARG A 7 -2.44 -15.44 -23.95
CA ARG A 7 -1.39 -16.28 -24.54
C ARG A 7 -1.32 -15.98 -26.04
N SER A 8 -0.12 -15.74 -26.55
CA SER A 8 0.11 -15.67 -27.99
C SER A 8 0.09 -17.08 -28.60
N PRO A 9 0.06 -17.22 -29.95
CA PRO A 9 0.14 -18.53 -30.61
C PRO A 9 1.35 -19.37 -30.17
N ASN A 10 2.42 -18.70 -29.72
CA ASN A 10 3.65 -19.31 -29.24
C ASN A 10 3.54 -19.81 -27.78
N GLY A 11 2.37 -19.70 -27.15
CA GLY A 11 2.07 -20.17 -25.79
C GLY A 11 2.46 -19.20 -24.66
N ASN A 12 3.31 -18.22 -24.94
CA ASN A 12 3.80 -17.23 -23.98
C ASN A 12 2.76 -16.14 -23.68
N VAL A 13 2.79 -15.60 -22.45
CA VAL A 13 1.84 -14.57 -22.00
C VAL A 13 2.31 -13.19 -22.46
N SER A 14 1.44 -12.48 -23.19
CA SER A 14 1.68 -11.11 -23.68
C SER A 14 0.63 -10.15 -23.14
N ALA A 15 0.97 -8.86 -23.06
CA ALA A 15 0.05 -7.81 -22.65
C ALA A 15 -0.56 -7.14 -23.88
N PHE A 16 -1.84 -6.79 -23.81
CA PHE A 16 -2.58 -6.16 -24.90
C PHE A 16 -3.38 -4.98 -24.39
N TYR A 17 -3.28 -3.85 -25.09
CA TYR A 17 -4.25 -2.78 -24.98
C TYR A 17 -5.52 -3.21 -25.72
N ALA A 18 -6.62 -3.30 -24.99
CA ALA A 18 -7.86 -3.87 -25.50
C ALA A 18 -9.02 -2.92 -25.14
N PRO A 19 -9.39 -1.96 -26.01
CA PRO A 19 -10.45 -1.01 -25.70
C PRO A 19 -11.79 -1.74 -25.54
N MET A 20 -12.61 -1.36 -24.56
CA MET A 20 -13.90 -2.02 -24.28
C MET A 20 -14.94 -1.79 -25.39
N ARG A 21 -14.81 -0.69 -26.13
CA ARG A 21 -15.68 -0.33 -27.25
C ARG A 21 -14.84 -0.07 -28.50
N ARG A 22 -15.41 -0.35 -29.66
CA ARG A 22 -14.82 -0.03 -30.97
C ARG A 22 -15.81 0.79 -31.80
N THR A 23 -15.29 1.60 -32.71
CA THR A 23 -16.10 2.31 -33.69
C THR A 23 -16.60 1.33 -34.74
N VAL A 24 -17.89 1.40 -35.05
CA VAL A 24 -18.52 0.60 -36.11
C VAL A 24 -18.10 1.19 -37.46
N PRO A 25 -17.38 0.44 -38.31
CA PRO A 25 -17.05 0.90 -39.65
C PRO A 25 -18.33 1.22 -40.44
N TRP A 26 -18.29 2.25 -41.30
CA TRP A 26 -19.36 2.60 -42.26
C TRP A 26 -20.64 3.24 -41.69
N THR A 27 -20.57 3.82 -40.49
CA THR A 27 -21.65 4.66 -39.94
C THR A 27 -21.27 6.15 -40.04
N THR A 28 -22.23 7.00 -40.39
CA THR A 28 -22.03 8.45 -40.57
C THR A 28 -21.77 9.19 -39.25
N ASP A 29 -22.23 8.63 -38.12
CA ASP A 29 -22.24 9.29 -36.81
C ASP A 29 -21.24 8.72 -35.79
N ALA A 30 -20.18 8.04 -36.26
CA ALA A 30 -19.15 7.45 -35.39
C ALA A 30 -19.73 6.58 -34.25
N GLN A 31 -20.69 5.71 -34.57
CA GLN A 31 -21.33 4.85 -33.57
C GLN A 31 -20.32 3.86 -32.95
N THR A 32 -20.52 3.50 -31.69
CA THR A 32 -19.64 2.58 -30.95
C THR A 32 -20.37 1.36 -30.41
N GLU A 33 -19.74 0.20 -30.56
CA GLU A 33 -20.23 -1.08 -30.04
C GLU A 33 -19.21 -1.71 -29.07
N LEU A 34 -19.60 -2.78 -28.36
CA LEU A 34 -18.65 -3.54 -27.55
C LEU A 34 -17.61 -4.22 -28.45
N ASN A 35 -16.35 -4.18 -28.04
CA ASN A 35 -15.25 -4.75 -28.80
C ASN A 35 -15.11 -6.26 -28.52
N GLY A 36 -16.02 -7.08 -29.07
CA GLY A 36 -15.98 -8.53 -28.88
C GLY A 36 -16.14 -8.96 -27.42
N ILE A 37 -16.85 -8.16 -26.63
CA ILE A 37 -17.08 -8.40 -25.20
C ILE A 37 -18.54 -8.80 -25.00
N HIS A 38 -18.75 -9.92 -24.32
CA HIS A 38 -20.05 -10.31 -23.80
C HIS A 38 -20.00 -10.29 -22.27
N ILE A 39 -20.86 -9.49 -21.65
CA ILE A 39 -20.96 -9.37 -20.19
C ILE A 39 -21.85 -10.50 -19.69
N GLN A 40 -21.25 -11.51 -19.07
CA GLN A 40 -21.95 -12.69 -18.57
C GLN A 40 -22.80 -12.34 -17.34
N ARG A 41 -22.18 -11.71 -16.33
CA ARG A 41 -22.86 -11.23 -15.12
C ARG A 41 -22.02 -10.23 -14.34
N LEU A 42 -22.67 -9.50 -13.43
CA LEU A 42 -22.01 -8.74 -12.37
C LEU A 42 -21.73 -9.62 -11.14
N LYS A 43 -20.63 -9.34 -10.44
CA LYS A 43 -20.26 -10.02 -9.20
C LYS A 43 -21.13 -9.52 -8.04
N SER A 44 -21.63 -10.45 -7.23
CA SER A 44 -22.18 -10.14 -5.90
C SER A 44 -21.02 -10.08 -4.89
N LYS A 45 -20.74 -8.90 -4.34
CA LYS A 45 -19.52 -8.62 -3.56
C LYS A 45 -19.83 -8.22 -2.11
N LEU A 46 -18.93 -8.56 -1.20
CA LEU A 46 -18.94 -8.09 0.19
C LEU A 46 -18.86 -6.56 0.26
N GLY A 47 -17.79 -5.99 -0.27
CA GLY A 47 -17.55 -4.54 -0.39
C GLY A 47 -17.38 -4.10 -1.83
N THR A 48 -17.03 -2.84 -2.04
CA THR A 48 -16.89 -2.17 -3.35
C THR A 48 -18.13 -2.31 -4.23
N ARG A 49 -19.32 -2.41 -3.64
CA ARG A 49 -20.58 -2.70 -4.35
C ARG A 49 -20.91 -1.65 -5.43
N ALA A 50 -20.45 -0.41 -5.24
CA ALA A 50 -20.60 0.67 -6.22
C ALA A 50 -19.76 0.45 -7.50
N VAL A 51 -18.72 -0.39 -7.46
CA VAL A 51 -17.86 -0.67 -8.62
C VAL A 51 -18.46 -1.83 -9.42
N PRO A 52 -18.83 -1.66 -10.70
CA PRO A 52 -19.36 -2.75 -11.53
C PRO A 52 -18.22 -3.71 -11.91
N THR A 53 -18.12 -4.82 -11.18
CA THR A 53 -17.16 -5.88 -11.48
C THR A 53 -17.90 -7.00 -12.19
N ALA A 54 -17.44 -7.40 -13.38
CA ALA A 54 -18.14 -8.36 -14.24
C ALA A 54 -17.30 -9.60 -14.54
N GLU A 55 -17.98 -10.67 -14.93
CA GLU A 55 -17.41 -11.77 -15.72
C GLU A 55 -17.59 -11.43 -17.20
N LEU A 56 -16.50 -11.51 -17.96
CA LEU A 56 -16.49 -11.17 -19.38
C LEU A 56 -16.10 -12.40 -20.19
N GLU A 57 -16.86 -12.69 -21.24
CA GLU A 57 -16.42 -13.54 -22.33
C GLU A 57 -15.89 -12.65 -23.46
N LEU A 58 -14.70 -12.99 -23.95
CA LEU A 58 -14.03 -12.24 -25.00
C LEU A 58 -14.03 -13.10 -26.28
N LYS A 59 -14.79 -12.66 -27.29
CA LYS A 59 -14.90 -13.34 -28.58
C LYS A 59 -14.56 -12.36 -29.70
N ASP A 60 -13.51 -12.67 -30.45
CA ASP A 60 -12.99 -11.83 -31.54
C ASP A 60 -12.72 -10.37 -31.09
N MET A 61 -12.38 -10.19 -29.81
CA MET A 61 -11.99 -8.89 -29.25
C MET A 61 -10.69 -8.42 -29.91
N ARG A 62 -10.70 -7.19 -30.43
CA ARG A 62 -9.48 -6.58 -30.96
C ARG A 62 -8.59 -6.11 -29.81
N GLY A 63 -7.38 -6.63 -29.74
CA GLY A 63 -6.32 -6.18 -28.83
C GLY A 63 -5.08 -5.77 -29.62
N TYR A 64 -4.32 -4.81 -29.08
CA TYR A 64 -3.07 -4.31 -29.63
C TYR A 64 -1.95 -4.71 -28.70
N LEU A 65 -0.92 -5.39 -29.21
CA LEU A 65 0.22 -5.82 -28.40
C LEU A 65 0.86 -4.61 -27.71
N LEU A 66 1.09 -4.74 -26.40
CA LEU A 66 1.85 -3.78 -25.61
C LEU A 66 3.21 -4.39 -25.27
N GLY A 67 4.27 -3.61 -25.55
CA GLY A 67 5.64 -4.04 -25.30
C GLY A 67 6.05 -5.23 -26.16
N THR A 68 6.81 -6.15 -25.58
CA THR A 68 7.36 -7.31 -26.31
C THR A 68 6.50 -8.56 -26.12
N GLU A 69 6.29 -9.30 -27.21
CA GLU A 69 5.60 -10.59 -27.15
C GLU A 69 6.26 -11.54 -26.13
N GLY A 70 5.44 -12.19 -25.32
CA GLY A 70 5.87 -13.11 -24.27
C GLY A 70 6.38 -12.44 -22.99
N GLN A 71 6.46 -11.11 -22.95
CA GLN A 71 6.88 -10.34 -21.76
C GLN A 71 5.70 -9.71 -21.01
N GLY A 72 4.46 -10.18 -21.22
CA GLY A 72 3.26 -9.53 -20.69
C GLY A 72 3.25 -9.32 -19.17
N ILE A 73 3.79 -10.28 -18.39
CA ILE A 73 3.90 -10.15 -16.93
C ILE A 73 4.82 -8.98 -16.55
N ARG A 74 5.92 -8.78 -17.28
CA ARG A 74 6.86 -7.67 -17.06
C ARG A 74 6.19 -6.33 -17.39
N GLU A 75 5.43 -6.26 -18.48
CA GLU A 75 4.74 -5.04 -18.89
C GLU A 75 3.68 -4.61 -17.85
N ILE A 76 2.87 -5.55 -17.35
CA ILE A 76 1.85 -5.21 -16.34
C ILE A 76 2.46 -4.93 -14.95
N ALA A 77 3.67 -5.42 -14.66
CA ALA A 77 4.30 -5.21 -13.36
C ALA A 77 4.52 -3.72 -13.04
N VAL A 78 4.74 -2.89 -14.08
CA VAL A 78 4.84 -1.43 -13.93
C VAL A 78 3.53 -0.86 -13.39
N MET A 79 2.39 -1.27 -13.97
CA MET A 79 1.06 -0.86 -13.51
C MET A 79 0.77 -1.37 -12.09
N LEU A 80 1.16 -2.61 -11.79
CA LEU A 80 0.97 -3.19 -10.46
C LEU A 80 1.67 -2.39 -9.37
N ASN A 81 2.86 -1.83 -9.63
CA ASN A 81 3.52 -0.97 -8.63
C ASN A 81 2.66 0.24 -8.27
N ILE A 82 2.09 0.93 -9.27
CA ILE A 82 1.21 2.07 -9.07
C ILE A 82 -0.07 1.65 -8.33
N THR A 83 -0.73 0.58 -8.77
CA THR A 83 -2.00 0.15 -8.14
C THR A 83 -1.78 -0.34 -6.70
N ARG A 84 -0.63 -0.94 -6.38
CA ARG A 84 -0.25 -1.33 -5.02
C ARG A 84 0.01 -0.13 -4.10
N VAL A 85 0.62 0.95 -4.61
CA VAL A 85 0.76 2.21 -3.85
C VAL A 85 -0.62 2.83 -3.61
N HIS A 86 -1.47 2.93 -4.65
CA HIS A 86 -2.85 3.41 -4.51
C HIS A 86 -3.68 2.58 -3.52
N ASN A 87 -3.50 1.26 -3.53
CA ASN A 87 -4.13 0.36 -2.55
C ASN A 87 -3.78 0.76 -1.12
N SER A 88 -2.51 1.06 -0.85
CA SER A 88 -2.03 1.47 0.46
C SER A 88 -2.61 2.81 0.89
N VAL A 89 -2.61 3.81 0.00
CA VAL A 89 -3.25 5.11 0.23
C VAL A 89 -4.75 4.94 0.52
N THR A 90 -5.43 4.07 -0.22
CA THR A 90 -6.86 3.78 -0.03
C THR A 90 -7.12 3.12 1.33
N ALA A 91 -6.28 2.16 1.74
CA ALA A 91 -6.39 1.48 3.02
C ALA A 91 -6.32 2.48 4.18
N LEU A 92 -5.34 3.38 4.14
CA LEU A 92 -5.17 4.42 5.15
C LEU A 92 -6.24 5.51 5.07
N GLY A 93 -6.76 5.82 3.88
CA GLY A 93 -7.91 6.71 3.74
C GLY A 93 -9.16 6.17 4.44
N PHE A 94 -9.46 4.88 4.27
CA PHE A 94 -10.57 4.23 4.97
C PHE A 94 -10.35 4.17 6.47
N TRP A 95 -9.19 3.71 6.93
CA TRP A 95 -8.91 3.61 8.37
C TRP A 95 -8.88 4.99 9.04
N GLY A 96 -8.23 5.98 8.43
CA GLY A 96 -8.21 7.36 8.91
C GLY A 96 -9.61 7.96 9.02
N ARG A 97 -10.51 7.65 8.07
CA ARG A 97 -11.93 8.04 8.17
C ARG A 97 -12.63 7.36 9.34
N GLY A 98 -12.41 6.06 9.54
CA GLY A 98 -12.92 5.32 10.71
C GLY A 98 -12.47 5.96 12.03
N LEU A 99 -11.16 6.22 12.17
CA LEU A 99 -10.59 6.87 13.36
C LEU A 99 -11.18 8.26 13.61
N ALA A 100 -11.37 9.06 12.56
CA ALA A 100 -11.98 10.38 12.67
C ALA A 100 -13.41 10.29 13.23
N ILE A 101 -14.20 9.33 12.74
CA ILE A 101 -15.57 9.10 13.22
C ILE A 101 -15.56 8.62 14.68
N SER A 102 -14.72 7.64 15.00
CA SER A 102 -14.57 7.10 16.36
C SER A 102 -14.15 8.17 17.38
N LYS A 103 -13.16 9.01 17.05
CA LYS A 103 -12.73 10.13 17.91
C LYS A 103 -13.83 11.18 18.09
N ALA A 104 -14.61 11.47 17.04
CA ALA A 104 -15.73 12.39 17.13
C ALA A 104 -16.85 11.81 18.02
N PHE A 105 -17.19 10.53 17.83
CA PHE A 105 -18.17 9.82 18.65
C PHE A 105 -17.78 9.78 20.12
N ALA A 106 -16.50 9.53 20.41
CA ALA A 106 -15.98 9.49 21.77
C ALA A 106 -16.18 10.80 22.55
N ARG A 107 -16.21 11.94 21.85
CA ARG A 107 -16.42 13.26 22.46
C ARG A 107 -17.87 13.53 22.86
N VAL A 108 -18.82 12.79 22.30
CA VAL A 108 -20.26 13.02 22.54
C VAL A 108 -20.94 11.87 23.27
N ARG A 109 -20.40 10.65 23.19
CA ARG A 109 -21.00 9.46 23.81
C ARG A 109 -20.71 9.41 25.31
N ASN A 110 -21.77 9.37 26.11
CA ASN A 110 -21.71 9.17 27.56
C ASN A 110 -21.92 7.69 27.94
N ILE A 111 -21.09 7.19 28.86
CA ILE A 111 -21.22 5.90 29.54
C ILE A 111 -20.92 6.12 31.02
N GLY A 112 -21.83 5.70 31.90
CA GLY A 112 -21.64 5.84 33.35
C GLY A 112 -21.40 7.29 33.81
N GLY A 113 -22.07 8.26 33.18
CA GLY A 113 -21.95 9.68 33.51
C GLY A 113 -20.69 10.39 33.00
N LYS A 114 -19.80 9.69 32.28
CA LYS A 114 -18.59 10.28 31.66
C LYS A 114 -18.61 10.09 30.15
N ARG A 115 -17.98 11.02 29.42
CA ARG A 115 -17.72 10.85 27.98
C ARG A 115 -16.65 9.79 27.76
N LEU A 116 -16.72 9.07 26.63
CA LEU A 116 -15.72 8.07 26.26
C LEU A 116 -14.28 8.62 26.22
N VAL A 117 -14.09 9.87 25.80
CA VAL A 117 -12.77 10.54 25.87
C VAL A 117 -12.19 10.67 27.28
N HIS A 118 -12.98 10.45 28.33
CA HIS A 118 -12.53 10.44 29.72
C HIS A 118 -12.47 9.03 30.33
N ILE A 119 -12.73 7.99 29.53
CA ILE A 119 -12.61 6.59 29.95
C ILE A 119 -11.20 6.11 29.57
N PRO A 120 -10.28 5.87 30.52
CA PRO A 120 -8.88 5.59 30.22
C PRO A 120 -8.68 4.39 29.28
N ALA A 121 -9.42 3.31 29.48
CA ALA A 121 -9.34 2.12 28.62
C ALA A 121 -9.66 2.45 27.15
N HIS A 122 -10.72 3.22 26.90
CA HIS A 122 -11.10 3.64 25.55
C HIS A 122 -10.03 4.53 24.91
N VAL A 123 -9.48 5.49 25.66
CA VAL A 123 -8.41 6.36 25.17
C VAL A 123 -7.15 5.56 24.84
N MET A 124 -6.80 4.55 25.65
CA MET A 124 -5.65 3.69 25.38
C MET A 124 -5.80 2.91 24.07
N THR A 125 -6.93 2.23 23.85
CA THR A 125 -7.20 1.52 22.59
C THR A 125 -7.12 2.48 21.40
N MET A 126 -7.75 3.66 21.49
CA MET A 126 -7.71 4.64 20.39
C MET A 126 -6.31 5.22 20.16
N ALA A 127 -5.48 5.34 21.21
CA ALA A 127 -4.11 5.79 21.09
C ALA A 127 -3.22 4.74 20.41
N GLU A 128 -3.39 3.45 20.72
CA GLU A 128 -2.68 2.35 20.04
C GLU A 128 -3.00 2.33 18.54
N GLN A 129 -4.29 2.47 18.20
CA GLN A 129 -4.74 2.57 16.81
C GLN A 129 -4.14 3.78 16.09
N GLU A 130 -4.07 4.94 16.75
CA GLU A 130 -3.47 6.15 16.18
C GLU A 130 -1.97 6.02 15.95
N VAL A 131 -1.23 5.40 16.89
CA VAL A 131 0.21 5.16 16.74
C VAL A 131 0.45 4.28 15.52
N GLU A 132 -0.32 3.18 15.39
CA GLU A 132 -0.15 2.27 14.26
C GLU A 132 -0.54 2.92 12.92
N TYR A 133 -1.63 3.67 12.89
CA TYR A 133 -2.05 4.44 11.74
C TYR A 133 -0.96 5.43 11.28
N ARG A 134 -0.36 6.18 12.21
CA ARG A 134 0.69 7.16 11.89
C ARG A 134 1.96 6.51 11.35
N GLY A 135 2.39 5.39 11.92
CA GLY A 135 3.55 4.64 11.41
C GLY A 135 3.35 4.20 9.96
N TYR A 136 2.17 3.68 9.64
CA TYR A 136 1.85 3.28 8.28
C TYR A 136 1.59 4.45 7.32
N MET A 137 1.09 5.59 7.81
CA MET A 137 1.01 6.83 7.05
C MET A 137 2.39 7.29 6.62
N GLN A 138 3.35 7.37 7.55
CA GLN A 138 4.72 7.75 7.21
C GLN A 138 5.33 6.79 6.18
N LEU A 139 5.21 5.47 6.40
CA LEU A 139 5.73 4.46 5.47
C LEU A 139 5.11 4.56 4.06
N THR A 140 3.80 4.83 3.98
CA THR A 140 3.09 4.98 2.70
C THR A 140 3.55 6.22 1.95
N PHE A 141 3.58 7.38 2.62
CA PHE A 141 4.00 8.62 1.99
C PHE A 141 5.49 8.65 1.65
N PHE A 142 6.33 7.97 2.43
CA PHE A 142 7.72 7.72 2.04
C PHE A 142 7.77 6.92 0.73
N THR A 143 6.99 5.85 0.60
CA THR A 143 6.95 5.08 -0.65
C THR A 143 6.38 5.88 -1.83
N VAL A 144 5.43 6.80 -1.60
CA VAL A 144 4.96 7.76 -2.61
C VAL A 144 6.09 8.71 -3.03
N LEU A 145 6.90 9.20 -2.09
CA LEU A 145 8.09 10.00 -2.40
C LEU A 145 9.07 9.20 -3.27
N LEU A 146 9.35 7.94 -2.93
CA LEU A 146 10.22 7.06 -3.73
C LEU A 146 9.69 6.88 -5.15
N LEU A 147 8.37 6.70 -5.30
CA LEU A 147 7.72 6.62 -6.61
C LEU A 147 7.95 7.92 -7.39
N GLY A 148 7.69 9.07 -6.78
CA GLY A 148 7.90 10.37 -7.41
C GLY A 148 9.36 10.60 -7.85
N ILE A 149 10.34 10.23 -7.02
CA ILE A 149 11.76 10.29 -7.40
C ILE A 149 12.04 9.36 -8.58
N SER A 150 11.50 8.14 -8.57
CA SER A 150 11.75 7.15 -9.63
C SER A 150 11.20 7.54 -11.01
N GLU A 151 10.17 8.41 -11.06
CA GLU A 151 9.51 8.88 -12.28
C GLU A 151 10.14 10.14 -12.87
N GLN A 152 10.90 10.92 -12.09
CA GLN A 152 11.54 12.17 -12.54
C GLN A 152 12.73 11.96 -13.52
N GLY A 153 13.12 10.72 -13.80
CA GLY A 153 14.20 10.37 -14.73
C GLY A 153 15.62 10.64 -14.21
N SER A 154 16.61 9.96 -14.80
CA SER A 154 18.04 9.94 -14.39
C SER A 154 18.83 11.24 -14.60
N SER A 155 18.20 12.41 -14.71
CA SER A 155 18.99 13.65 -14.80
C SER A 155 19.63 13.94 -13.43
N ASN A 156 20.94 14.15 -13.33
CA ASN A 156 21.59 14.58 -12.08
C ASN A 156 20.91 15.81 -11.42
N ALA A 157 20.22 16.62 -12.23
CA ALA A 157 19.41 17.75 -11.77
C ALA A 157 18.16 17.35 -10.95
N SER A 158 17.63 16.13 -11.08
CA SER A 158 16.44 15.68 -10.34
C SER A 158 16.80 15.20 -8.92
N SER A 159 17.94 14.54 -8.72
CA SER A 159 18.45 14.19 -7.38
C SER A 159 18.86 15.43 -6.59
N GLU A 160 19.50 16.42 -7.24
CA GLU A 160 19.80 17.70 -6.61
C GLU A 160 18.53 18.49 -6.26
N ARG A 161 17.50 18.48 -7.12
CA ARG A 161 16.20 19.10 -6.80
C ARG A 161 15.46 18.40 -5.66
N ALA A 162 15.44 17.07 -5.63
CA ALA A 162 14.79 16.32 -4.55
C ALA A 162 15.48 16.60 -3.20
N SER A 163 16.82 16.64 -3.18
CA SER A 163 17.60 17.02 -2.00
C SER A 163 17.42 18.50 -1.63
N ALA A 164 17.33 19.40 -2.61
CA ALA A 164 17.10 20.84 -2.39
C ALA A 164 15.66 21.19 -1.94
N MET A 165 14.67 20.34 -2.26
CA MET A 165 13.29 20.49 -1.78
C MET A 165 13.05 19.84 -0.42
N ALA A 166 13.92 18.93 0.02
CA ALA A 166 13.88 18.38 1.36
C ALA A 166 14.28 19.46 2.37
N HIS A 167 13.51 19.61 3.44
CA HIS A 167 13.78 20.58 4.51
C HIS A 167 13.97 19.85 5.84
N GLY A 168 14.93 20.33 6.65
CA GLY A 168 15.19 19.80 7.99
C GLY A 168 15.64 18.33 7.98
N SER A 169 15.08 17.53 8.89
CA SER A 169 15.45 16.13 9.12
C SER A 169 15.22 15.21 7.91
N LEU A 170 14.34 15.61 6.97
CA LEU A 170 14.04 14.84 5.75
C LEU A 170 15.18 14.80 4.74
N VAL A 171 16.09 15.79 4.77
CA VAL A 171 17.27 15.81 3.88
C VAL A 171 18.13 14.57 4.11
N LYS A 172 18.27 14.14 5.37
CA LYS A 172 19.09 12.98 5.76
C LYS A 172 18.62 11.67 5.13
N ILE A 173 17.32 11.52 4.94
CA ILE A 173 16.69 10.26 4.53
C ILE A 173 16.10 10.32 3.11
N THR A 174 16.38 11.36 2.35
CA THR A 174 15.96 11.44 0.95
C THR A 174 16.98 10.70 0.08
N PRO A 175 16.62 9.56 -0.55
CA PRO A 175 17.57 8.74 -1.29
C PRO A 175 17.89 9.32 -2.68
N SER A 176 18.99 8.83 -3.27
CA SER A 176 19.32 9.09 -4.67
C SER A 176 18.29 8.46 -5.62
N PHE A 177 18.33 8.82 -6.91
CA PHE A 177 17.45 8.23 -7.93
C PHE A 177 17.58 6.71 -8.02
N GLU A 178 18.81 6.19 -8.01
CA GLU A 178 19.06 4.74 -8.12
C GLU A 178 18.61 4.00 -6.86
N ASP A 179 18.92 4.57 -5.69
CA ASP A 179 18.53 4.02 -4.40
C ASP A 179 17.00 4.02 -4.24
N ALA A 180 16.32 5.07 -4.68
CA ALA A 180 14.87 5.18 -4.63
C ALA A 180 14.18 4.04 -5.39
N ARG A 181 14.72 3.63 -6.54
CA ARG A 181 14.16 2.51 -7.33
C ARG A 181 14.32 1.17 -6.61
N LEU A 182 15.44 0.96 -5.93
CA LEU A 182 15.70 -0.25 -5.15
C LEU A 182 14.80 -0.32 -3.91
N LEU A 183 14.68 0.80 -3.19
CA LEU A 183 13.78 0.92 -2.03
C LEU A 183 12.31 0.76 -2.46
N LEU A 184 11.88 1.41 -3.54
CA LEU A 184 10.52 1.30 -4.06
C LEU A 184 10.16 -0.15 -4.40
N ARG A 185 11.10 -0.88 -5.02
CA ARG A 185 10.90 -2.28 -5.41
C ARG A 185 10.61 -3.19 -4.22
N VAL A 186 11.28 -3.00 -3.09
CA VAL A 186 11.07 -3.83 -1.89
C VAL A 186 9.94 -3.31 -1.01
N LEU A 187 9.72 -1.99 -0.92
CA LEU A 187 8.74 -1.39 -0.02
C LEU A 187 7.31 -1.38 -0.59
N THR A 188 7.13 -1.36 -1.91
CA THR A 188 5.79 -1.41 -2.52
C THR A 188 4.95 -2.61 -2.06
N PRO A 189 5.44 -3.88 -2.13
CA PRO A 189 4.68 -5.02 -1.60
C PRO A 189 4.52 -5.00 -0.07
N VAL A 190 5.47 -4.40 0.67
CA VAL A 190 5.41 -4.22 2.12
C VAL A 190 4.22 -3.31 2.48
N ILE A 191 4.16 -2.09 1.92
CA ILE A 191 3.10 -1.13 2.26
C ILE A 191 1.74 -1.67 1.85
N LYS A 192 1.64 -2.28 0.67
CA LYS A 192 0.38 -2.81 0.16
C LYS A 192 -0.23 -3.81 1.13
N SER A 193 0.60 -4.70 1.66
CA SER A 193 0.15 -5.79 2.54
C SER A 193 -0.14 -5.32 3.95
N LEU A 194 0.81 -4.60 4.55
CA LEU A 194 0.71 -4.22 5.96
C LEU A 194 -0.42 -3.22 6.17
N THR A 195 -0.53 -2.19 5.33
CA THR A 195 -1.60 -1.20 5.46
C THR A 195 -2.98 -1.79 5.19
N ALA A 196 -3.13 -2.72 4.24
CA ALA A 196 -4.40 -3.40 4.02
C ALA A 196 -4.82 -4.24 5.23
N LYS A 197 -3.88 -4.99 5.84
CA LYS A 197 -4.16 -5.79 7.04
C LYS A 197 -4.48 -4.91 8.25
N ALA A 198 -3.70 -3.85 8.46
CA ALA A 198 -3.90 -2.90 9.56
C ALA A 198 -5.22 -2.15 9.41
N ALA A 199 -5.58 -1.68 8.20
CA ALA A 199 -6.85 -1.01 7.97
C ALA A 199 -8.06 -1.89 8.26
N ILE A 200 -8.02 -3.19 7.90
CA ILE A 200 -9.13 -4.11 8.21
C ILE A 200 -9.27 -4.28 9.73
N ALA A 201 -8.16 -4.54 10.43
CA ALA A 201 -8.18 -4.71 11.88
C ALA A 201 -8.63 -3.41 12.58
N GLY A 202 -8.04 -2.28 12.20
CA GLY A 202 -8.34 -1.00 12.82
C GLY A 202 -9.73 -0.46 12.48
N LEU A 203 -10.30 -0.79 11.32
CA LEU A 203 -11.72 -0.51 11.05
C LEU A 203 -12.65 -1.38 11.89
N SER A 204 -12.27 -2.61 12.21
CA SER A 204 -13.01 -3.45 13.17
C SER A 204 -13.03 -2.80 14.56
N GLU A 205 -11.87 -2.32 15.04
CA GLU A 205 -11.77 -1.56 16.31
C GLU A 205 -12.59 -0.26 16.26
N CYS A 206 -12.59 0.43 15.12
CA CYS A 206 -13.42 1.62 14.93
C CYS A 206 -14.91 1.27 15.01
N MET A 207 -15.37 0.16 14.42
CA MET A 207 -16.76 -0.30 14.54
C MET A 207 -17.10 -0.60 16.01
N GLU A 208 -16.24 -1.34 16.70
CA GLU A 208 -16.43 -1.69 18.11
C GLU A 208 -16.50 -0.44 19.00
N SER A 209 -15.69 0.57 18.73
CA SER A 209 -15.65 1.83 19.49
C SER A 209 -16.99 2.61 19.46
N LEU A 210 -17.82 2.37 18.44
CA LEU A 210 -19.17 2.95 18.33
C LEU A 210 -20.26 2.05 18.96
N GLY A 211 -19.91 0.84 19.38
CA GLY A 211 -20.85 -0.19 19.82
C GLY A 211 -21.81 -0.60 18.70
N GLY A 212 -23.07 -0.87 19.05
CA GLY A 212 -24.08 -1.35 18.07
C GLY A 212 -24.25 -0.46 16.84
N VAL A 213 -24.10 0.87 16.99
CA VAL A 213 -24.21 1.84 15.87
C VAL A 213 -23.11 1.62 14.82
N GLY A 214 -21.92 1.20 15.26
CA GLY A 214 -20.81 0.90 14.37
C GLY A 214 -21.04 -0.33 13.50
N TYR A 215 -21.94 -1.23 13.90
CA TYR A 215 -22.29 -2.46 13.17
C TYR A 215 -23.42 -2.27 12.16
N LEU A 216 -24.13 -1.13 12.20
CA LEU A 216 -25.24 -0.87 11.30
C LEU A 216 -24.74 -0.44 9.90
N GLU A 217 -25.46 -0.88 8.87
CA GLU A 217 -25.39 -0.29 7.53
C GLU A 217 -26.16 1.04 7.54
N ASN A 218 -25.54 2.06 8.14
CA ASN A 218 -26.15 3.38 8.30
C ASN A 218 -26.53 3.98 6.94
N ASP A 219 -27.73 4.58 6.87
CA ASP A 219 -28.22 5.33 5.69
C ASP A 219 -27.33 6.54 5.39
N GLU A 220 -26.74 7.13 6.44
CA GLU A 220 -25.74 8.19 6.35
C GLU A 220 -24.37 7.61 5.93
N MET A 221 -24.18 7.47 4.61
CA MET A 221 -22.98 6.87 4.02
C MET A 221 -21.66 7.49 4.48
N GLN A 222 -21.67 8.75 4.90
CA GLN A 222 -20.49 9.48 5.39
C GLN A 222 -19.97 8.98 6.75
N PHE A 223 -20.81 8.32 7.56
CA PHE A 223 -20.45 7.79 8.89
C PHE A 223 -20.50 6.26 8.95
N ASN A 224 -20.82 5.60 7.84
CA ASN A 224 -20.96 4.15 7.78
C ASN A 224 -19.59 3.44 7.81
N ILE A 225 -19.09 3.14 9.01
CA ILE A 225 -17.84 2.40 9.23
C ILE A 225 -17.97 0.96 8.75
N ALA A 226 -19.14 0.31 8.88
CA ALA A 226 -19.38 -1.04 8.36
C ALA A 226 -19.10 -1.14 6.85
N ARG A 227 -19.51 -0.13 6.08
CA ARG A 227 -19.16 0.00 4.65
C ARG A 227 -17.66 0.13 4.45
N LEU A 228 -16.99 1.00 5.20
CA LEU A 228 -15.53 1.16 5.12
C LEU A 228 -14.80 -0.16 5.40
N PHE A 229 -15.22 -0.90 6.42
CA PHE A 229 -14.66 -2.21 6.76
C PHE A 229 -14.84 -3.24 5.62
N ARG A 230 -16.05 -3.33 5.06
CA ARG A 230 -16.31 -4.22 3.92
C ARG A 230 -15.51 -3.82 2.68
N ASP A 231 -15.41 -2.53 2.39
CA ASP A 231 -14.67 -2.01 1.25
C ASP A 231 -13.16 -2.22 1.44
N ALA A 232 -12.62 -2.00 2.65
CA ALA A 232 -11.21 -2.23 2.98
C ALA A 232 -10.81 -3.72 2.88
N SER A 233 -11.75 -4.64 3.11
CA SER A 233 -11.48 -6.08 3.08
C SER A 233 -10.90 -6.56 1.74
N VAL A 234 -11.30 -5.93 0.62
CA VAL A 234 -10.79 -6.27 -0.72
C VAL A 234 -9.31 -5.94 -0.90
N LEU A 235 -8.79 -4.96 -0.15
CA LEU A 235 -7.43 -4.42 -0.33
C LEU A 235 -6.34 -5.45 0.01
N SER A 236 -6.67 -6.40 0.88
CA SER A 236 -5.77 -7.52 1.23
C SER A 236 -5.77 -8.66 0.19
N ILE A 237 -6.69 -8.61 -0.79
CA ILE A 237 -6.97 -9.68 -1.75
C ILE A 237 -6.52 -9.28 -3.16
N TRP A 238 -7.05 -8.18 -3.71
CA TRP A 238 -6.75 -7.76 -5.09
C TRP A 238 -5.29 -7.29 -5.24
N GLU A 239 -4.75 -7.35 -6.47
CA GLU A 239 -3.36 -6.94 -6.77
C GLU A 239 -2.27 -7.67 -5.96
N GLY A 240 -2.58 -8.89 -5.52
CA GLY A 240 -1.69 -9.81 -4.82
C GLY A 240 -2.07 -9.97 -3.35
N THR A 241 -2.33 -11.21 -2.92
CA THR A 241 -2.64 -11.50 -1.51
C THR A 241 -1.42 -11.26 -0.62
N THR A 242 -1.63 -11.24 0.70
CA THR A 242 -0.56 -10.99 1.67
C THR A 242 0.62 -11.96 1.52
N ASP A 243 0.37 -13.23 1.23
CA ASP A 243 1.44 -14.22 0.98
C ASP A 243 2.16 -13.97 -0.33
N VAL A 244 1.43 -13.61 -1.39
CA VAL A 244 2.03 -13.31 -2.69
C VAL A 244 2.97 -12.11 -2.58
N MET A 245 2.59 -11.09 -1.81
CA MET A 245 3.44 -9.92 -1.56
C MET A 245 4.64 -10.25 -0.66
N ALA A 246 4.44 -11.06 0.37
CA ALA A 246 5.53 -11.56 1.21
C ALA A 246 6.56 -12.35 0.39
N MET A 247 6.09 -13.20 -0.52
CA MET A 247 6.93 -13.93 -1.46
C MET A 247 7.66 -13.00 -2.43
N ASP A 248 7.01 -11.91 -2.87
CA ASP A 248 7.63 -10.88 -3.72
C ASP A 248 8.80 -10.20 -2.99
N VAL A 249 8.60 -9.80 -1.72
CA VAL A 249 9.66 -9.25 -0.86
C VAL A 249 10.84 -10.21 -0.76
N VAL A 250 10.60 -11.48 -0.43
CA VAL A 250 11.67 -12.48 -0.31
C VAL A 250 12.40 -12.68 -1.64
N LYS A 251 11.67 -12.72 -2.77
CA LYS A 251 12.27 -12.82 -4.12
C LYS A 251 13.11 -11.60 -4.48
N VAL A 252 12.74 -10.40 -4.05
CA VAL A 252 13.55 -9.20 -4.25
C VAL A 252 14.84 -9.30 -3.42
N LEU A 253 14.73 -9.67 -2.14
CA LEU A 253 15.87 -9.76 -1.22
C LEU A 253 16.88 -10.85 -1.59
N LYS A 254 16.42 -11.95 -2.19
CA LYS A 254 17.26 -13.07 -2.64
C LYS A 254 17.52 -13.09 -4.15
N GLY A 255 16.98 -12.12 -4.87
CA GLY A 255 17.17 -11.99 -6.32
C GLY A 255 18.45 -11.26 -6.67
N HIS A 256 18.64 -11.02 -7.98
CA HIS A 256 19.82 -10.37 -8.54
C HIS A 256 20.17 -9.02 -7.90
N SER A 257 19.17 -8.22 -7.51
CA SER A 257 19.38 -6.90 -6.87
C SER A 257 19.37 -6.95 -5.34
N GLY A 258 19.34 -8.15 -4.73
CA GLY A 258 19.16 -8.30 -3.28
C GLY A 258 20.27 -7.67 -2.44
N VAL A 259 21.52 -7.84 -2.87
CA VAL A 259 22.70 -7.24 -2.20
C VAL A 259 22.61 -5.71 -2.20
N ASP A 260 22.24 -5.13 -3.35
CA ASP A 260 22.09 -3.68 -3.47
C ASP A 260 20.92 -3.16 -2.64
N VAL A 261 19.78 -3.85 -2.64
CA VAL A 261 18.63 -3.50 -1.80
C VAL A 261 19.02 -3.48 -0.31
N LEU A 262 19.72 -4.51 0.16
CA LEU A 262 20.19 -4.57 1.55
C LEU A 262 21.18 -3.43 1.87
N ARG A 263 22.15 -3.18 0.99
CA ARG A 263 23.12 -2.09 1.16
C ARG A 263 22.44 -0.72 1.23
N VAL A 264 21.45 -0.47 0.37
CA VAL A 264 20.74 0.81 0.32
C VAL A 264 19.86 1.00 1.55
N LEU A 265 19.13 -0.05 1.99
CA LEU A 265 18.37 0.00 3.25
C LEU A 265 19.28 0.29 4.44
N GLU A 266 20.44 -0.37 4.53
CA GLU A 266 21.42 -0.14 5.59
C GLU A 266 21.92 1.31 5.60
N THR A 267 22.32 1.82 4.43
CA THR A 267 22.80 3.20 4.27
C THR A 267 21.73 4.20 4.66
N TRP A 268 20.49 3.98 4.21
CA TRP A 268 19.34 4.82 4.52
C TRP A 268 19.00 4.82 6.01
N LEU A 269 18.99 3.66 6.65
CA LEU A 269 18.76 3.53 8.10
C LEU A 269 19.86 4.21 8.92
N MET A 270 21.12 4.07 8.51
CA MET A 270 22.26 4.71 9.17
C MET A 270 22.20 6.24 9.05
N ALA A 271 21.74 6.76 7.91
CA ALA A 271 21.59 8.20 7.71
C ALA A 271 20.55 8.83 8.66
N ALA A 272 19.56 8.06 9.12
CA ALA A 272 18.61 8.52 10.12
C ALA A 272 19.21 8.64 11.53
N GLY A 273 20.31 7.92 11.83
CA GLY A 273 21.06 8.08 13.09
C GLY A 273 20.51 7.34 14.30
N ASP A 274 19.59 6.39 14.13
CA ASP A 274 19.03 5.62 15.24
C ASP A 274 19.83 4.33 15.55
N ALA A 275 20.49 4.32 16.70
CA ALA A 275 21.24 3.16 17.18
C ALA A 275 20.34 1.95 17.51
N ALA A 276 19.10 2.16 17.93
CA ALA A 276 18.16 1.06 18.21
C ALA A 276 17.69 0.41 16.91
N ALA A 277 17.21 1.20 15.94
CA ALA A 277 16.89 0.70 14.60
C ALA A 277 18.10 0.02 13.95
N HIS A 278 19.33 0.54 14.10
CA HIS A 278 20.51 -0.11 13.54
C HIS A 278 20.76 -1.50 14.13
N ARG A 279 20.57 -1.70 15.44
CA ARG A 279 20.69 -3.03 16.06
C ARG A 279 19.65 -4.01 15.54
N GLU A 280 18.40 -3.57 15.39
CA GLU A 280 17.34 -4.40 14.82
C GLU A 280 17.60 -4.71 13.34
N TRP A 281 18.11 -3.74 12.59
CA TRP A 281 18.56 -3.93 11.21
C TRP A 281 19.63 -5.01 11.10
N VAL A 282 20.70 -4.93 11.90
CA VAL A 282 21.79 -5.93 11.85
C VAL A 282 21.26 -7.34 12.11
N ARG A 283 20.34 -7.49 13.07
CA ARG A 283 19.68 -8.77 13.35
C ARG A 283 18.84 -9.26 12.17
N TRP A 284 17.97 -8.40 11.64
CA TRP A 284 17.06 -8.73 10.54
C TRP A 284 17.82 -9.03 9.25
N ALA A 285 18.78 -8.18 8.88
CA ALA A 285 19.61 -8.35 7.70
C ALA A 285 20.54 -9.57 7.84
N GLY A 286 21.07 -9.83 9.04
CA GLY A 286 21.83 -11.03 9.35
C GLY A 286 21.03 -12.30 9.04
N LYS A 287 19.78 -12.37 9.53
CA LYS A 287 18.85 -13.47 9.23
C LYS A 287 18.57 -13.62 7.74
N VAL A 288 18.25 -12.52 7.05
CA VAL A 288 17.99 -12.53 5.60
C VAL A 288 19.22 -12.97 4.82
N LYS A 289 20.44 -12.63 5.27
CA LYS A 289 21.68 -13.06 4.63
C LYS A 289 21.96 -14.55 4.88
N SER A 290 21.76 -15.05 6.11
CA SER A 290 22.11 -16.42 6.51
C SER A 290 21.14 -17.49 6.01
N GLU A 291 19.84 -17.21 5.99
CA GLU A 291 18.81 -18.21 5.65
C GLU A 291 18.66 -18.42 4.14
N GLY A 292 18.30 -19.64 3.73
CA GLY A 292 18.04 -20.00 2.34
C GLY A 292 16.75 -19.39 1.78
N LEU A 293 16.59 -19.41 0.45
CA LEU A 293 15.38 -18.90 -0.21
C LEU A 293 14.10 -19.60 0.29
N GLU A 294 14.11 -20.93 0.38
CA GLU A 294 12.92 -21.69 0.79
C GLU A 294 12.57 -21.46 2.27
N GLU A 295 13.57 -21.32 3.14
CA GLU A 295 13.36 -21.00 4.57
C GLU A 295 12.71 -19.62 4.74
N LEU A 296 13.21 -18.62 4.01
CA LEU A 296 12.65 -17.27 4.05
C LEU A 296 11.24 -17.21 3.45
N LYS A 297 10.90 -18.05 2.46
CA LYS A 297 9.54 -18.11 1.92
C LYS A 297 8.53 -18.56 2.98
N VAL A 298 8.90 -19.55 3.81
CA VAL A 298 8.06 -19.98 4.95
C VAL A 298 7.83 -18.82 5.93
N GLN A 299 8.86 -18.02 6.16
CA GLN A 299 8.81 -16.89 7.10
C GLN A 299 8.45 -15.55 6.43
N GLY A 300 8.01 -15.56 5.17
CA GLY A 300 7.96 -14.34 4.34
C GLY A 300 7.10 -13.23 4.94
N ARG A 301 5.96 -13.57 5.56
CA ARG A 301 5.10 -12.59 6.25
C ARG A 301 5.80 -11.93 7.44
N GLN A 302 6.57 -12.71 8.20
CA GLN A 302 7.33 -12.19 9.33
C GLN A 302 8.44 -11.26 8.84
N ILE A 303 9.24 -11.69 7.85
CA ILE A 303 10.31 -10.89 7.25
C ILE A 303 9.77 -9.56 6.71
N MET A 304 8.66 -9.60 5.96
CA MET A 304 7.99 -8.40 5.43
C MET A 304 7.47 -7.48 6.54
N ARG A 305 6.86 -8.03 7.59
CA ARG A 305 6.33 -7.26 8.72
C ARG A 305 7.44 -6.59 9.52
N GLU A 306 8.51 -7.31 9.81
CA GLU A 306 9.67 -6.78 10.54
C GLU A 306 10.34 -5.64 9.76
N LEU A 307 10.54 -5.81 8.44
CA LEU A 307 11.06 -4.75 7.58
C LEU A 307 10.16 -3.51 7.60
N GLY A 308 8.85 -3.69 7.41
CA GLY A 308 7.90 -2.58 7.42
C GLY A 308 7.86 -1.86 8.78
N LYS A 309 7.96 -2.60 9.89
CA LYS A 309 8.01 -2.02 11.23
C LYS A 309 9.27 -1.19 11.47
N LEU A 310 10.41 -1.73 11.05
CA LEU A 310 11.71 -1.06 11.17
C LEU A 310 11.73 0.26 10.37
N VAL A 311 11.32 0.22 9.10
CA VAL A 311 11.31 1.41 8.25
C VAL A 311 10.32 2.46 8.76
N ALA A 312 9.12 2.05 9.16
CA ALA A 312 8.14 2.96 9.75
C ALA A 312 8.64 3.59 11.06
N GLY A 313 9.35 2.84 11.90
CA GLY A 313 9.91 3.36 13.15
C GLY A 313 10.95 4.45 12.91
N VAL A 314 11.85 4.24 11.96
CA VAL A 314 12.81 5.27 11.55
C VAL A 314 12.12 6.52 11.00
N LEU A 315 11.08 6.35 10.18
CA LEU A 315 10.32 7.50 9.66
C LEU A 315 9.60 8.28 10.77
N LEU A 316 9.03 7.59 11.76
CA LEU A 316 8.40 8.23 12.91
C LEU A 316 9.40 9.01 13.77
N GLN A 317 10.63 8.49 13.93
CA GLN A 317 11.67 9.20 14.63
C GLN A 317 12.09 10.47 13.89
N VAL A 318 12.27 10.39 12.57
CA VAL A 318 12.61 11.56 11.76
C VAL A 318 11.51 12.63 11.84
N ASP A 319 10.24 12.22 11.87
CA ASP A 319 9.09 13.12 12.09
C ASP A 319 9.12 13.75 13.49
N ALA A 320 9.42 12.97 14.54
CA ALA A 320 9.55 13.46 15.91
C ALA A 320 10.70 14.48 16.11
N GLU A 321 11.76 14.37 15.32
CA GLU A 321 12.91 15.28 15.32
C GLU A 321 12.68 16.56 14.48
N ARG A 322 11.58 16.64 13.71
CA ARG A 322 11.37 17.71 12.72
C ARG A 322 11.24 19.09 13.34
N ASP A 323 10.30 19.26 14.26
CA ASP A 323 9.85 20.58 14.76
C ASP A 323 9.52 20.60 16.25
N GLY A 324 9.87 19.53 16.98
CA GLY A 324 9.65 19.44 18.42
C GLY A 324 8.21 19.10 18.84
N ASP A 325 7.34 18.66 17.93
CA ASP A 325 5.99 18.19 18.27
C ASP A 325 6.04 17.02 19.29
N GLU A 326 5.54 17.29 20.50
CA GLU A 326 5.47 16.31 21.60
C GLU A 326 4.59 15.10 21.27
N VAL A 327 3.56 15.27 20.43
CA VAL A 327 2.72 14.15 19.98
C VAL A 327 3.51 13.26 19.03
N ALA A 328 4.29 13.83 18.11
CA ALA A 328 5.14 13.06 17.21
C ALA A 328 6.21 12.28 18.00
N LYS A 329 6.85 12.91 19.00
CA LYS A 329 7.78 12.23 19.93
C LYS A 329 7.13 11.08 20.68
N GLU A 330 5.94 11.28 21.23
CA GLU A 330 5.22 10.23 21.96
C GLU A 330 4.81 9.07 21.04
N VAL A 331 4.37 9.36 19.82
CA VAL A 331 4.04 8.33 18.81
C VAL A 331 5.27 7.51 18.45
N SER A 332 6.40 8.18 18.17
CA SER A 332 7.68 7.51 17.89
C SER A 332 8.11 6.63 19.07
N ARG A 333 8.01 7.14 20.30
CA ARG A 333 8.38 6.41 21.52
C ARG A 333 7.51 5.18 21.78
N ARG A 334 6.22 5.21 21.41
CA ARG A 334 5.32 4.06 21.56
C ARG A 334 5.47 3.02 20.47
N TRP A 335 6.02 3.40 19.33
CA TRP A 335 6.24 2.49 18.21
C TRP A 335 7.52 1.66 18.36
N ILE A 336 8.61 2.33 18.80
CA ILE A 336 9.96 1.75 19.00
C ILE A 336 10.00 0.95 20.31
#